data_AF-A0A354WNN9-F1
#
_entry.id   AF-A0A354WNN9-F1
#
_cell.length_a   1.000
_cell.length_b   1.000
_cell.length_c   1.000
_cell.angle_alpha   90.00
_cell.angle_beta   90.00
_cell.angle_gamma   90.00
#
_symmetry.space_group_name_H-M   'P 1'
#
loop_
_entity.id
_entity.type
_entity.pdbx_description
1 polymer ?
#
loop_
_entity_poly.entity_id
_entity_poly.type
_entity_poly.pdbx_seq_one_letter_code
_entity_poly.pdbx_strand_id
1 'polypeptide(L)'
;MEIRYEKHWSGWLNRDMEFKIYGSCGKPVIFIPCQAGRFWDFESFKMVDYWAPWIESGKCMVFSIDTIDNESWAAIGADNRRRIENHEKWYHYVVD
;
A
#
# COMPACT_ATOMS: atom_id res chain seq x y z
N MET A 1 -9.14 17.26 -5.20
CA MET A 1 -9.07 15.81 -4.88
C MET A 1 -9.23 15.53 -3.40
N GLU A 2 -10.10 14.59 -3.03
CA GLU A 2 -10.23 14.07 -1.66
C GLU A 2 -9.09 13.09 -1.34
N ILE A 3 -8.50 13.21 -0.15
CA ILE A 3 -7.45 12.31 0.36
C ILE A 3 -7.81 11.92 1.79
N ARG A 4 -7.83 10.61 2.06
CA ARG A 4 -8.04 10.05 3.39
C ARG A 4 -6.86 9.21 3.80
N TYR A 5 -6.51 9.27 5.07
CA TYR A 5 -5.53 8.39 5.70
C TYR A 5 -6.26 7.49 6.67
N GLU A 6 -6.02 6.19 6.53
CA GLU A 6 -6.71 5.16 7.29
C GLU A 6 -5.71 4.16 7.86
N LYS A 7 -6.13 3.48 8.92
CA LYS A 7 -5.43 2.33 9.50
C LYS A 7 -6.36 1.14 9.52
N HIS A 8 -5.80 -0.03 9.29
CA HIS A 8 -6.52 -1.29 9.39
C HIS A 8 -5.70 -2.30 10.17
N TRP A 9 -6.30 -2.90 11.20
CA TRP A 9 -5.66 -3.95 11.98
C TRP A 9 -5.45 -5.22 11.14
N SER A 10 -4.22 -5.70 11.06
CA SER A 10 -3.88 -6.97 10.40
C SER A 10 -3.77 -8.08 11.43
N GLY A 11 -4.64 -9.09 11.34
CA GLY A 11 -4.52 -10.31 12.15
C GLY A 11 -3.28 -11.14 11.80
N TRP A 12 -2.86 -11.12 10.54
CA TRP A 12 -1.67 -11.83 10.05
C TRP A 12 -0.35 -11.21 10.49
N LEU A 13 -0.31 -9.87 10.62
CA LEU A 13 0.88 -9.10 11.02
C LEU A 13 0.84 -8.63 12.48
N ASN A 14 -0.31 -8.80 13.15
CA ASN A 14 -0.58 -8.39 14.52
C ASN A 14 -0.22 -6.92 14.80
N ARG A 15 -0.60 -6.04 13.88
CA ARG A 15 -0.38 -4.59 13.96
C ARG A 15 -1.37 -3.83 13.07
N ASP A 16 -1.50 -2.53 13.32
CA ASP A 16 -2.16 -1.63 12.36
C ASP A 16 -1.28 -1.45 11.13
N MET A 17 -1.89 -1.60 9.96
CA MET A 17 -1.31 -1.30 8.67
C MET A 17 -1.94 -0.02 8.13
N GLU A 18 -1.12 0.83 7.55
CA GLU A 18 -1.50 2.17 7.11
C GLU A 18 -1.83 2.17 5.62
N PHE A 19 -2.72 3.06 5.19
CA PHE A 19 -2.96 3.29 3.77
C PHE A 19 -3.58 4.67 3.55
N LYS A 20 -3.49 5.15 2.31
CA LYS A 20 -4.18 6.36 1.87
C LYS A 20 -5.17 6.05 0.76
N ILE A 21 -6.29 6.75 0.77
CA ILE A 21 -7.34 6.68 -0.25
C ILE A 21 -7.38 8.01 -0.99
N TYR A 22 -7.32 7.95 -2.32
CA TYR A 22 -7.43 9.11 -3.21
C TYR A 22 -8.72 8.99 -4.02
N GLY A 23 -9.59 10.01 -3.91
CA GLY A 23 -10.90 10.03 -4.55
C GLY A 23 -11.99 9.33 -3.75
N SER A 24 -13.21 9.40 -4.28
CA SER A 24 -14.43 9.00 -3.58
C SER A 24 -15.30 7.98 -4.33
N CYS A 25 -15.04 7.73 -5.62
CA CYS A 25 -15.80 6.78 -6.43
C CYS A 25 -15.02 6.26 -7.64
N GLY A 26 -15.65 5.38 -8.42
CA GLY A 26 -15.07 4.81 -9.64
C GLY A 26 -14.45 3.43 -9.41
N LYS A 27 -13.67 2.96 -10.39
CA LYS A 27 -13.00 1.65 -10.29
C LYS A 27 -11.92 1.69 -9.20
N PRO A 28 -11.92 0.74 -8.24
CA PRO A 28 -10.86 0.67 -7.24
C PRO A 28 -9.54 0.23 -7.88
N VAL A 29 -8.47 0.89 -7.49
CA VAL A 29 -7.09 0.61 -7.90
C VAL A 29 -6.23 0.50 -6.65
N ILE A 30 -5.47 -0.58 -6.52
CA ILE A 30 -4.47 -0.71 -5.45
C ILE A 30 -3.12 -0.27 -6.00
N PHE A 31 -2.48 0.67 -5.31
CA PHE A 31 -1.08 0.99 -5.52
C PHE A 31 -0.25 0.30 -4.44
N ILE A 32 0.72 -0.50 -4.89
CA ILE A 32 1.73 -1.13 -4.04
C ILE A 32 3.02 -0.33 -4.24
N PRO A 33 3.62 0.22 -3.17
CA PRO A 33 4.82 1.02 -3.29
C PRO A 33 6.01 0.20 -3.80
N CYS A 34 7.01 0.92 -4.31
CA CYS A 34 8.27 0.33 -4.75
C CYS A 34 9.03 -0.33 -3.58
N GLN A 35 10.13 -1.02 -3.89
CA GLN A 35 10.97 -1.68 -2.88
C GLN A 35 11.33 -0.74 -1.73
N ALA A 36 11.20 -1.24 -0.50
CA ALA A 36 11.40 -0.51 0.77
C ALA A 36 10.49 0.72 0.95
N GLY A 37 9.47 0.85 0.11
CA GLY A 37 8.56 1.98 0.07
C GLY A 37 7.40 1.87 1.05
N ARG A 38 6.67 2.97 1.16
CA ARG A 38 5.57 3.15 2.11
C ARG A 38 4.32 3.69 1.43
N PHE A 39 3.18 3.61 2.09
CA PHE A 39 1.89 4.05 1.53
C PHE A 39 1.84 5.53 1.08
N TRP A 40 2.74 6.39 1.52
CA TRP A 40 2.83 7.79 1.05
C TRP A 40 3.62 7.95 -0.25
N ASP A 41 4.28 6.91 -0.75
CA ASP A 41 5.11 7.00 -1.95
C ASP A 41 4.34 7.34 -3.22
N PHE A 42 3.04 7.06 -3.25
CA PHE A 42 2.16 7.54 -4.32
C PHE A 42 2.19 9.08 -4.43
N GLU A 43 2.18 9.78 -3.30
CA GLU A 43 2.36 11.24 -3.26
C GLU A 43 3.82 11.63 -3.50
N SER A 44 4.77 10.98 -2.84
CA SER A 44 6.19 11.34 -2.93
C SER A 44 6.74 11.23 -4.36
N PHE A 45 6.20 10.31 -5.17
CA PHE A 45 6.54 10.16 -6.58
C PHE A 45 5.63 10.95 -7.54
N LYS A 46 4.86 11.92 -7.03
CA LYS A 46 3.96 12.79 -7.81
C LYS A 46 2.89 12.05 -8.61
N MET A 47 2.59 10.80 -8.26
CA MET A 47 1.58 10.01 -8.98
C MET A 47 0.19 10.62 -8.84
N VAL A 48 -0.08 11.26 -7.70
CA VAL A 48 -1.29 12.06 -7.44
C VAL A 48 -1.52 13.11 -8.52
N ASP A 49 -0.49 13.87 -8.92
CA ASP A 49 -0.60 14.92 -9.95
C ASP A 49 -0.91 14.31 -11.32
N TYR A 50 -0.21 13.21 -11.66
CA TYR A 50 -0.43 12.54 -12.94
C TYR A 50 -1.80 11.89 -13.01
N TRP A 51 -2.29 11.29 -11.91
CA TRP A 51 -3.55 10.55 -11.89
C TRP A 51 -4.79 11.41 -11.60
N ALA A 52 -4.60 12.68 -11.22
CA ALA A 52 -5.67 13.61 -10.88
C ALA A 52 -6.83 13.62 -11.90
N PRO A 53 -6.63 13.63 -13.23
CA PRO A 53 -7.75 13.65 -14.17
C PRO A 53 -8.70 12.45 -14.05
N TRP A 54 -8.20 11.27 -13.67
CA TRP A 54 -9.02 10.07 -13.50
C TRP A 54 -9.65 10.00 -12.11
N ILE A 55 -8.91 10.41 -11.08
CA ILE A 55 -9.38 10.41 -9.70
C ILE A 55 -10.49 11.47 -9.52
N GLU A 56 -10.25 12.68 -9.99
CA GLU A 56 -11.19 13.81 -9.83
C GLU A 56 -12.42 13.69 -10.73
N SER A 57 -12.31 13.03 -11.89
CA SER A 57 -13.49 12.72 -12.71
C SER A 57 -14.30 11.53 -12.19
N GLY A 58 -13.89 10.92 -11.07
CA GLY A 58 -14.59 9.77 -10.48
C GLY A 58 -14.46 8.48 -11.30
N LYS A 59 -13.50 8.41 -12.22
CA LYS A 59 -13.25 7.19 -13.00
C LYS A 59 -12.54 6.11 -12.19
N CYS A 60 -11.70 6.51 -11.24
CA CYS A 60 -11.05 5.61 -10.30
C CYS A 60 -10.90 6.21 -8.91
N MET A 61 -10.74 5.32 -7.94
CA MET A 61 -10.25 5.66 -6.60
C MET A 61 -9.02 4.80 -6.32
N VAL A 62 -7.97 5.40 -5.76
CA VAL A 62 -6.70 4.72 -5.52
C VAL A 62 -6.53 4.45 -4.03
N PHE A 63 -6.22 3.20 -3.69
CA PHE A 63 -5.81 2.75 -2.37
C PHE A 63 -4.30 2.53 -2.41
N SER A 64 -3.55 3.47 -1.86
CA SER A 64 -2.10 3.34 -1.69
C SER A 64 -1.83 2.63 -0.38
N ILE A 65 -1.49 1.34 -0.46
CA ILE A 65 -1.34 0.48 0.72
C ILE A 65 0.10 0.47 1.22
N ASP A 66 0.29 0.22 2.51
CA ASP A 66 1.62 0.04 3.06
C ASP A 66 2.17 -1.38 2.84
N THR A 67 3.48 -1.52 2.96
CA THR A 67 4.16 -2.80 2.87
C THR A 67 5.06 -3.03 4.06
N ILE A 68 5.53 -4.27 4.21
CA ILE A 68 6.56 -4.65 5.18
C ILE A 68 7.85 -5.06 4.46
N ASP A 69 8.17 -4.39 3.37
CA ASP A 69 9.26 -4.83 2.50
C ASP A 69 10.62 -4.85 3.22
N ASN A 70 10.85 -3.89 4.12
CA ASN A 70 12.01 -3.83 5.01
C ASN A 70 12.07 -4.98 6.04
N GLU A 71 11.00 -5.76 6.20
CA GLU A 71 10.93 -6.97 7.02
C GLU A 71 10.89 -8.25 6.16
N SER A 72 10.87 -8.13 4.83
CA SER A 72 10.79 -9.23 3.86
C SER A 72 11.81 -9.09 2.72
N TRP A 73 11.44 -8.64 1.52
CA TRP A 73 12.38 -8.65 0.38
C TRP A 73 13.54 -7.68 0.55
N ALA A 74 13.29 -6.48 1.08
CA ALA A 74 14.33 -5.50 1.37
C ALA A 74 15.09 -5.76 2.69
N ALA A 75 14.74 -6.79 3.46
CA ALA A 75 15.49 -7.22 4.66
C ALA A 75 16.79 -7.97 4.28
N ILE A 76 17.69 -7.29 3.58
CA ILE A 76 18.95 -7.85 3.10
C ILE A 76 19.81 -8.31 4.29
N GLY A 77 20.30 -9.56 4.23
CA GLY A 77 21.09 -10.16 5.29
C GLY A 77 20.27 -10.88 6.38
N ALA A 78 18.94 -10.76 6.37
CA ALA A 78 18.08 -11.59 7.19
C ALA A 78 17.95 -13.02 6.63
N ASP A 79 17.55 -13.96 7.50
CA ASP A 79 17.28 -15.34 7.11
C ASP A 79 16.23 -15.42 5.98
N ASN A 80 16.54 -16.20 4.93
CA ASN A 80 15.70 -16.27 3.73
C ASN A 80 14.31 -16.86 4.01
N ARG A 81 14.22 -17.83 4.92
CA ARG A 81 12.93 -18.42 5.29
C ARG A 81 12.06 -17.39 6.01
N ARG A 82 12.62 -16.68 6.99
CA ARG A 82 11.90 -15.59 7.68
C ARG A 82 11.40 -14.52 6.70
N ARG A 83 12.21 -14.15 5.70
CA ARG A 83 11.84 -13.15 4.70
C ARG A 83 10.60 -13.55 3.91
N ILE A 84 10.54 -14.80 3.42
CA ILE A 84 9.38 -15.29 2.67
C ILE A 84 8.15 -15.50 3.56
N GLU A 85 8.31 -16.02 4.77
CA GLU A 85 7.21 -16.17 5.73
C GLU A 85 6.57 -14.82 6.10
N ASN A 86 7.38 -13.76 6.23
CA ASN A 86 6.87 -12.41 6.42
C ASN A 86 6.13 -11.90 5.19
N HIS A 87 6.69 -12.10 3.99
CA HIS A 87 6.01 -11.72 2.75
C HIS A 87 4.66 -12.42 2.60
N GLU A 88 4.56 -13.71 2.92
CA GLU A 88 3.30 -14.46 2.92
C GLU A 88 2.29 -13.89 3.91
N LYS A 89 2.69 -13.51 5.13
CA LYS A 89 1.78 -12.84 6.09
C LYS A 89 1.24 -11.53 5.55
N TRP A 90 2.07 -10.73 4.87
CA TRP A 90 1.60 -9.50 4.23
C TRP A 90 0.70 -9.77 3.03
N TYR A 91 1.02 -10.79 2.22
CA TYR A 91 0.15 -11.23 1.12
C TYR A 91 -1.24 -11.60 1.65
N HIS A 92 -1.31 -12.46 2.67
CA HIS A 92 -2.56 -12.85 3.32
C HIS A 92 -3.31 -11.66 3.95
N TYR A 93 -2.59 -10.69 4.52
CA TYR A 93 -3.21 -9.44 4.98
C TYR A 93 -3.90 -8.67 3.85
N VAL A 94 -3.37 -8.69 2.62
CA VAL A 94 -3.91 -7.94 1.49
C VAL A 94 -5.08 -8.68 0.82
N VAL A 95 -5.08 -10.02 0.80
CA VAL A 95 -6.02 -10.82 -0.02
C VAL A 95 -7.12 -11.53 0.76
N ASP A 96 -6.97 -11.75 2.07
CA ASP A 96 -7.95 -12.43 2.92
C ASP A 96 -8.74 -11.45 3.80
#